data_AF-A0AAV4CA99-F1
#
_entry.id   AF-A0AAV4CA99-F1
#
_cell.length_a   1.000
_cell.length_b   1.000
_cell.length_c   1.000
_cell.angle_alpha   90.00
_cell.angle_beta   90.00
_cell.angle_gamma   90.00
#
_symmetry.space_group_name_H-M   'P 1'
#
loop_
_entity.id
_entity.type
_entity.pdbx_description
1 polymer ?
#
loop_
_entity_poly.entity_id
_entity_poly.type
_entity_poly.pdbx_seq_one_letter_code
_entity_poly.pdbx_strand_id
1 'polypeptide(L)'
;MASKRVECPSENKAGPVPAMLTGDPKTTPRGIIVLQEWWGLNDQIQDCGKDVSNGAKAVAIVPDLYRGKVTTDNEEAGHLMGNLDWQGAVADIRACA
;
A
#
# COMPACT_ATOMS: atom_id res chain seq x y z
N MET A 1 12.54 -1.78 10.97
CA MET A 1 12.95 -2.66 9.84
C MET A 1 13.17 -1.81 8.60
N ALA A 2 14.01 -2.25 7.66
CA ALA A 2 14.18 -1.55 6.39
C ALA A 2 12.92 -1.73 5.53
N SER A 3 12.46 -0.65 4.91
CA SER A 3 11.38 -0.68 3.92
C SER A 3 11.97 -0.49 2.53
N LYS A 4 11.42 -1.17 1.53
CA LYS A 4 11.82 -1.02 0.12
C LYS A 4 10.60 -0.88 -0.77
N ARG A 5 10.74 -0.10 -1.84
CA ARG A 5 9.71 0.00 -2.87
C ARG A 5 9.76 -1.26 -3.75
N VAL A 6 8.59 -1.81 -4.03
CA VAL A 6 8.38 -2.97 -4.91
C VAL A 6 7.20 -2.68 -5.84
N GLU A 7 7.03 -3.51 -6.87
CA GLU A 7 5.86 -3.46 -7.75
C GLU A 7 5.16 -4.82 -7.70
N CYS A 8 3.86 -4.82 -7.42
CA CYS A 8 3.03 -6.01 -7.47
C CYS A 8 2.40 -6.14 -8.88
N PRO A 9 2.42 -7.32 -9.51
CA PRO A 9 1.90 -7.53 -10.86
C PRO A 9 0.36 -7.53 -10.88
N SER A 10 -0.23 -6.34 -10.93
CA SER A 10 -1.69 -6.14 -10.90
C SER A 10 -2.35 -6.24 -12.27
N GLU A 11 -3.57 -6.77 -12.28
CA GLU A 11 -4.49 -6.78 -13.43
C GLU A 11 -5.24 -5.44 -13.61
N ASN A 12 -4.99 -4.46 -12.74
CA ASN A 12 -5.54 -3.11 -12.91
C ASN A 12 -5.11 -2.53 -14.26
N LYS A 13 -6.02 -1.83 -14.94
CA LYS A 13 -5.76 -1.14 -16.22
C LYS A 13 -4.63 -0.11 -16.12
N ALA A 14 -4.37 0.40 -14.92
CA ALA A 14 -3.26 1.31 -14.64
C ALA A 14 -1.89 0.60 -14.53
N GLY A 15 -1.84 -0.73 -14.67
CA GLY A 15 -0.63 -1.55 -14.65
C GLY A 15 -0.21 -1.99 -13.23
N PRO A 16 1.04 -2.50 -13.09
CA PRO A 16 1.58 -2.95 -11.80
C PRO A 16 1.41 -1.89 -10.72
N VAL A 17 1.05 -2.30 -9.50
CA VAL A 17 0.85 -1.36 -8.40
C VAL A 17 2.15 -1.17 -7.62
N PRO A 18 2.63 0.07 -7.45
CA PRO A 18 3.75 0.33 -6.54
C PRO A 18 3.35 0.01 -5.11
N ALA A 19 4.25 -0.55 -4.32
CA ALA A 19 4.01 -0.84 -2.92
C ALA A 19 5.26 -0.65 -2.07
N MET A 20 5.07 -0.38 -0.79
CA MET A 20 6.14 -0.36 0.20
C MET A 20 6.16 -1.67 0.98
N LEU A 21 7.24 -2.43 0.84
CA LEU A 21 7.46 -3.68 1.56
C LEU A 21 8.36 -3.44 2.77
N THR A 22 7.91 -3.84 3.95
CA THR A 22 8.69 -3.78 5.19
C THR A 22 8.93 -5.17 5.75
N GLY A 23 10.19 -5.47 6.05
CA GLY A 23 10.64 -6.80 6.46
C GLY A 23 11.14 -7.65 5.30
N ASP A 24 11.53 -8.89 5.60
CA ASP A 24 12.03 -9.84 4.60
C ASP A 24 11.16 -11.11 4.58
N PRO A 25 10.46 -11.40 3.44
CA PRO A 25 9.67 -12.62 3.28
C PRO A 25 10.47 -13.92 3.50
N LYS A 26 11.80 -13.89 3.40
CA LYS A 26 12.65 -15.05 3.70
C LYS A 26 12.74 -15.37 5.19
N THR A 27 12.42 -14.39 6.05
CA THR A 27 12.56 -14.52 7.51
C THR A 27 11.28 -14.96 8.21
N THR A 28 10.12 -14.76 7.59
CA THR A 28 8.82 -15.16 8.15
C THR A 28 7.81 -15.42 7.03
N PRO A 29 7.00 -16.49 7.13
CA PRO A 29 5.91 -16.75 6.18
C PRO A 29 4.66 -15.90 6.44
N ARG A 30 4.65 -15.09 7.51
CA ARG A 30 3.50 -14.25 7.87
C ARG A 30 3.54 -12.94 7.08
N GLY A 31 2.47 -12.67 6.34
CA GLY A 31 2.28 -11.44 5.58
C GLY A 31 1.06 -10.66 6.05
N ILE A 32 1.14 -9.33 6.01
CA ILE A 32 0.03 -8.41 6.27
C ILE A 32 0.01 -7.38 5.13
N ILE A 33 -1.17 -7.16 4.57
CA ILE A 33 -1.41 -6.03 3.66
C ILE A 33 -1.97 -4.89 4.50
N VAL A 34 -1.31 -3.74 4.49
CA VAL A 34 -1.75 -2.53 5.17
C VAL A 34 -2.30 -1.58 4.11
N LEU A 35 -3.55 -1.15 4.26
CA LEU A 35 -4.19 -0.25 3.31
C LEU A 35 -3.99 1.20 3.74
N GLN A 36 -3.64 2.04 2.77
CA GLN A 36 -3.57 3.49 2.96
C GLN A 36 -4.95 4.06 3.33
N GLU A 37 -4.93 5.19 4.02
CA GLU A 37 -6.12 6.00 4.26
C GLU A 37 -6.50 6.84 3.03
N TRP A 38 -7.57 7.63 3.18
CA TRP A 38 -8.17 8.44 2.12
C TRP A 38 -7.22 9.51 1.53
N TRP A 39 -6.08 9.79 2.19
CA TRP A 39 -5.06 10.76 1.77
C TRP A 39 -3.83 10.18 1.04
N GLY A 40 -3.77 8.87 0.77
CA GLY A 40 -2.67 8.27 0.01
C GLY A 40 -1.48 7.76 0.83
N LEU A 41 -0.51 7.18 0.13
CA LEU A 41 0.70 6.60 0.73
C LEU A 41 1.77 7.67 1.03
N ASN A 42 1.63 8.34 2.18
CA ASN A 42 2.64 9.27 2.71
C ASN A 42 3.57 8.60 3.74
N ASP A 43 4.49 9.37 4.33
CA ASP A 43 5.45 8.86 5.32
C ASP A 43 4.76 8.29 6.57
N GLN A 44 3.65 8.88 7.02
CA GLN A 44 2.89 8.40 8.18
C GLN A 44 2.27 7.02 7.91
N ILE A 45 1.75 6.76 6.72
CA ILE A 45 1.25 5.44 6.33
C ILE A 45 2.39 4.43 6.21
N GLN A 46 3.55 4.84 5.67
CA GLN A 46 4.73 3.97 5.63
C GLN A 46 5.22 3.58 7.04
N ASP A 47 5.20 4.52 7.98
CA ASP A 47 5.56 4.27 9.38
C ASP A 47 4.56 3.35 10.07
N CYS A 48 3.26 3.54 9.82
CA CYS A 48 2.22 2.60 10.27
C CYS A 48 2.50 1.16 9.77
N GLY A 49 2.88 1.01 8.49
CA GLY A 49 3.29 -0.29 7.94
C GLY A 49 4.48 -0.91 8.67
N LYS A 50 5.47 -0.10 9.09
CA LYS A 50 6.61 -0.56 9.90
C LYS A 50 6.18 -0.99 11.29
N ASP A 51 5.32 -0.22 11.94
CA ASP A 51 4.83 -0.52 13.29
C ASP A 51 4.00 -1.81 13.31
N VAL A 52 3.11 -1.98 12.33
CA VAL A 52 2.32 -3.21 12.15
C VAL A 52 3.24 -4.42 11.91
N SER A 53 4.23 -4.29 11.01
CA SER A 53 5.21 -5.34 10.75
C SER A 53 5.97 -5.75 12.01
N ASN A 54 6.45 -4.77 12.78
CA ASN A 54 7.18 -5.00 14.03
C ASN A 54 6.30 -5.67 15.09
N GLY A 55 5.08 -5.14 15.32
CA GLY A 55 4.16 -5.63 16.34
C GLY A 55 3.65 -7.05 16.06
N ALA A 56 3.32 -7.35 14.80
CA ALA A 56 2.82 -8.66 14.40
C ALA A 56 3.92 -9.70 14.11
N LYS A 57 5.20 -9.27 14.06
CA LYS A 57 6.35 -10.09 13.63
C LYS A 57 6.07 -10.74 12.27
N ALA A 58 5.61 -9.92 11.34
CA ALA A 58 5.20 -10.30 9.99
C ALA A 58 5.81 -9.33 8.97
N VAL A 59 5.88 -9.75 7.70
CA VAL A 59 6.16 -8.84 6.60
C VAL A 59 4.92 -7.99 6.34
N ALA A 60 5.09 -6.68 6.19
CA ALA A 60 4.00 -5.79 5.82
C ALA A 60 4.21 -5.25 4.40
N ILE A 61 3.16 -5.25 3.58
CA ILE A 61 3.15 -4.59 2.28
C ILE A 61 2.05 -3.54 2.24
N VAL A 62 2.39 -2.36 1.73
CA VAL A 62 1.49 -1.21 1.65
C VAL A 62 1.33 -0.81 0.18
N PRO A 63 0.25 -1.23 -0.51
CA PRO A 63 0.02 -0.83 -1.90
C PRO A 63 -0.35 0.66 -2.00
N ASP A 64 0.27 1.33 -2.96
CA ASP A 64 0.03 2.73 -3.33
C ASP A 64 -1.13 2.80 -4.32
N LEU A 65 -2.36 2.71 -3.81
CA LEU A 65 -3.58 2.66 -4.62
C LEU A 65 -3.79 3.94 -5.45
N TYR A 66 -3.18 5.04 -5.02
CA TYR A 66 -3.21 6.32 -5.73
C TYR A 66 -1.98 6.56 -6.61
N ARG A 67 -1.06 5.59 -6.68
CA ARG A 67 0.11 5.60 -7.59
C ARG A 67 0.95 6.86 -7.45
N GLY A 68 1.23 7.24 -6.21
CA GLY A 68 2.10 8.34 -5.83
C GLY A 68 1.38 9.64 -5.53
N LYS A 69 0.05 9.71 -5.69
CA LYS A 69 -0.72 10.88 -5.27
C LYS A 69 -0.97 10.82 -3.76
N VAL A 70 -0.63 11.91 -3.10
CA VAL A 70 -0.85 12.15 -1.67
C VAL A 70 -1.41 13.55 -1.51
N THR A 71 -2.21 13.75 -0.47
CA THR A 71 -2.72 15.09 -0.15
C THR A 71 -2.87 15.26 1.36
N THR A 72 -2.95 16.49 1.82
CA THR A 72 -3.31 16.84 3.20
C THR A 72 -4.65 17.57 3.28
N ASP A 73 -5.27 17.82 2.12
CA ASP A 73 -6.55 18.51 2.00
C ASP A 73 -7.71 17.52 1.93
N ASN A 74 -8.77 17.79 2.68
CA ASN A 74 -9.91 16.88 2.79
C ASN A 74 -10.73 16.80 1.48
N GLU A 75 -10.87 17.92 0.79
CA GLU A 75 -11.61 17.99 -0.47
C GLU A 75 -10.85 17.27 -1.58
N GLU A 76 -9.55 17.52 -1.72
CA GLU A 76 -8.70 16.83 -2.70
C GLU A 76 -8.69 15.31 -2.48
N ALA A 77 -8.66 14.88 -1.22
CA ALA A 77 -8.65 13.47 -0.90
C ALA A 77 -10.02 12.81 -1.16
N GLY A 78 -11.12 13.55 -0.94
CA GLY A 78 -12.45 13.17 -1.40
C GLY A 78 -12.49 12.97 -2.91
N HIS A 79 -11.81 13.83 -3.69
CA HIS A 79 -11.66 13.64 -5.14
C HIS A 79 -10.81 12.42 -5.49
N LEU A 80 -9.72 12.14 -4.77
CA LEU A 80 -8.90 10.94 -5.00
C LEU A 80 -9.73 9.66 -4.78
N MET A 81 -10.48 9.61 -3.69
CA MET A 81 -11.34 8.47 -3.37
C MET A 81 -12.49 8.34 -4.38
N GLY A 82 -13.12 9.46 -4.76
CA GLY A 82 -14.21 9.47 -5.73
C GLY A 82 -13.79 9.03 -7.13
N ASN A 83 -12.54 9.31 -7.51
CA ASN A 83 -11.97 8.91 -8.81
C ASN A 83 -11.28 7.55 -8.78
N LEU A 84 -11.24 6.87 -7.62
CA LEU A 84 -10.59 5.57 -7.51
C LEU A 84 -11.38 4.51 -8.30
N ASP A 85 -10.71 3.80 -9.19
CA ASP A 85 -11.25 2.58 -9.79
C ASP A 85 -11.27 1.48 -8.72
N TRP A 86 -12.42 1.30 -8.08
CA TRP A 86 -12.59 0.33 -6.99
C TRP A 86 -12.31 -1.11 -7.42
N GLN A 87 -12.65 -1.49 -8.65
CA GLN A 87 -12.34 -2.84 -9.15
C GLN A 87 -10.83 -2.99 -9.37
N GLY A 88 -10.20 -1.97 -9.95
CA GLY A 88 -8.76 -1.88 -10.08
C GLY A 88 -8.03 -1.92 -8.73
N ALA A 89 -8.54 -1.23 -7.72
CA ALA A 89 -7.99 -1.22 -6.36
C ALA A 89 -8.05 -2.61 -5.70
N VAL A 90 -9.15 -3.36 -5.90
CA VAL A 90 -9.24 -4.75 -5.43
C VAL A 90 -8.22 -5.64 -6.15
N ALA A 91 -8.01 -5.45 -7.46
CA ALA A 91 -6.97 -6.18 -8.20
C ALA A 91 -5.57 -5.83 -7.69
N ASP A 92 -5.30 -4.55 -7.40
CA ASP A 92 -4.05 -4.07 -6.81
C ASP A 92 -3.78 -4.73 -5.45
N ILE A 93 -4.79 -4.80 -4.57
CA ILE A 93 -4.67 -5.45 -3.26
C ILE A 93 -4.38 -6.95 -3.42
N ARG A 94 -5.08 -7.64 -4.33
CA ARG A 94 -4.88 -9.07 -4.58
C ARG A 94 -3.49 -9.36 -5.12
N ALA A 95 -2.93 -8.50 -5.96
CA ALA A 95 -1.61 -8.69 -6.54
C ALA A 95 -0.47 -8.63 -5.51
N CYS A 96 -0.72 -8.04 -4.34
CA CYS A 96 0.24 -7.94 -3.25
C CYS A 96 0.11 -9.06 -2.19
N ALA A 97 -0.82 -10.02 -2.37
CA ALA A 97 -0.94 -11.22 -1.53
C ALA A 97 0.00 -12.33 -2.01
#